data_AF-A0A522WQX2-F1
#
_entry.id   AF-A0A522WQX2-F1
#
_cell.length_a   1.000
_cell.length_b   1.000
_cell.length_c   1.000
_cell.angle_alpha   90.00
_cell.angle_beta   90.00
_cell.angle_gamma   90.00
#
_symmetry.space_group_name_H-M   'P 1'
#
loop_
_entity.id
_entity.type
_entity.pdbx_description
1 polymer ?
#
loop_
_entity_poly.entity_id
_entity_poly.type
_entity_poly.pdbx_seq_one_letter_code
_entity_poly.pdbx_strand_id
1 'polypeptide(L)'
;MTHKALPDQDIKAATQAWLKSIVIEYSICPFAKRELERGSIYFSVNHDTQIEQCLLHLMLECDRLDTEPGIETTLLIYADAFVEFDDYLDFIEIAESLLAEQGYEGIYQLASFHPDYCFQGSAPDDAANYTNRSPYPMLHLLREASLEQAVADYPDPENIPLHNIELTRTLGLAKMQALLAACYPVNR
;
A
#
# COMPACT_ATOMS: atom_id res chain seq x y z
N MET A 1 16.35 -5.12 -26.35
CA MET A 1 15.03 -5.76 -26.26
C MET A 1 14.17 -4.79 -25.47
N THR A 2 13.15 -4.20 -26.07
CA THR A 2 12.26 -3.25 -25.39
C THR A 2 11.44 -4.04 -24.37
N HIS A 3 11.80 -3.94 -23.08
CA HIS A 3 10.87 -4.28 -22.01
C HIS A 3 9.65 -3.38 -22.20
N LYS A 4 8.55 -3.96 -22.67
CA LYS A 4 7.29 -3.24 -22.78
C LYS A 4 6.78 -3.13 -21.34
N ALA A 5 6.76 -1.91 -20.80
CA ALA A 5 6.14 -1.63 -19.51
C ALA A 5 4.73 -2.23 -19.48
N LEU A 6 4.34 -2.82 -18.36
CA LEU A 6 2.98 -3.33 -18.18
C LEU A 6 2.00 -2.14 -18.30
N PRO A 7 0.86 -2.29 -18.99
CA PRO A 7 -0.16 -1.25 -19.02
C PRO A 7 -0.62 -0.89 -17.59
N ASP A 8 -0.90 0.38 -17.32
CA ASP A 8 -1.40 0.84 -16.01
C ASP A 8 -2.62 0.05 -15.55
N GLN A 9 -3.47 -0.38 -16.49
CA GLN A 9 -4.65 -1.18 -16.19
C GLN A 9 -4.28 -2.53 -15.57
N ASP A 10 -3.20 -3.17 -16.01
CA ASP A 10 -2.73 -4.46 -15.49
C ASP A 10 -2.10 -4.28 -14.11
N ILE A 11 -1.37 -3.19 -13.90
CA ILE A 11 -0.79 -2.81 -12.60
C ILE A 11 -1.91 -2.55 -11.58
N LYS A 12 -2.89 -1.71 -11.94
CA LYS A 12 -4.07 -1.43 -11.10
C LYS A 12 -4.88 -2.69 -10.82
N ALA A 13 -5.06 -3.56 -11.82
CA ALA A 13 -5.78 -4.82 -11.65
C ALA A 13 -5.08 -5.75 -10.64
N ALA A 14 -3.75 -5.84 -10.68
CA ALA A 14 -2.99 -6.64 -9.72
C ALA A 14 -3.09 -6.08 -8.30
N THR A 15 -2.95 -4.77 -8.12
CA THR A 15 -3.12 -4.11 -6.82
C THR A 15 -4.54 -4.27 -6.29
N GLN A 16 -5.57 -4.17 -7.14
CA GLN A 16 -6.96 -4.43 -6.77
C GLN A 16 -7.20 -5.89 -6.39
N ALA A 17 -6.57 -6.85 -7.07
CA ALA A 17 -6.65 -8.27 -6.73
C ALA A 17 -6.00 -8.55 -5.38
N TRP A 18 -4.86 -7.94 -5.08
CA TRP A 18 -4.20 -8.01 -3.77
C TRP A 18 -5.07 -7.42 -2.66
N LEU A 19 -5.61 -6.21 -2.87
CA LEU A 19 -6.48 -5.55 -1.91
C LEU A 19 -7.70 -6.42 -1.57
N LYS A 20 -8.30 -7.08 -2.56
CA LYS A 20 -9.46 -7.96 -2.36
C LYS A 20 -9.08 -9.29 -1.71
N SER A 21 -8.10 -9.99 -2.25
CA SER A 21 -7.81 -11.39 -1.91
C SER A 21 -6.92 -11.58 -0.69
N ILE A 22 -6.17 -10.54 -0.29
CA ILE A 22 -5.30 -10.57 0.88
C ILE A 22 -5.82 -9.60 1.94
N VAL A 23 -5.90 -8.30 1.62
CA VAL A 23 -6.19 -7.29 2.63
C VAL A 23 -7.61 -7.40 3.17
N ILE A 24 -8.61 -7.51 2.28
CA ILE A 24 -10.03 -7.56 2.66
C ILE A 24 -10.45 -8.97 3.09
N GLU A 25 -10.11 -10.00 2.31
CA GLU A 25 -10.52 -11.38 2.60
C GLU A 25 -10.03 -11.87 3.97
N TYR A 26 -8.81 -11.49 4.36
CA TYR A 26 -8.21 -11.85 5.64
C TYR A 26 -8.29 -10.74 6.68
N SER A 27 -9.03 -9.66 6.41
CA SER A 27 -9.21 -8.51 7.31
C SER A 27 -7.90 -7.92 7.84
N ILE A 28 -6.84 -7.90 7.03
CA ILE A 28 -5.53 -7.32 7.40
C ILE A 28 -5.70 -5.82 7.72
N CYS A 29 -6.49 -5.11 6.90
CA CYS A 29 -6.99 -3.78 7.25
C CYS A 29 -8.52 -3.85 7.35
N PRO A 30 -9.09 -3.75 8.57
CA PRO A 30 -10.54 -3.85 8.75
C PRO A 30 -11.31 -2.71 8.10
N PHE A 31 -10.63 -1.61 7.76
CA PHE A 31 -11.25 -0.39 7.21
C PHE A 31 -11.31 -0.39 5.68
N ALA A 32 -10.49 -1.21 5.01
CA ALA A 32 -10.32 -1.18 3.55
C ALA A 32 -11.59 -1.57 2.77
N LYS A 33 -12.39 -2.50 3.30
CA LYS A 33 -13.59 -3.01 2.61
C LYS A 33 -14.62 -1.91 2.34
N ARG A 34 -14.86 -1.06 3.34
CA ARG A 34 -15.84 0.04 3.24
C ARG A 34 -15.49 0.99 2.10
N GLU A 35 -14.23 1.38 2.00
CA GLU A 35 -13.78 2.33 0.97
C GLU A 35 -13.76 1.69 -0.42
N LEU A 36 -13.41 0.41 -0.53
CA LEU A 36 -13.47 -0.29 -1.82
C LEU A 36 -14.91 -0.38 -2.34
N GLU A 37 -15.88 -0.73 -1.49
CA GLU A 37 -17.29 -0.86 -1.88
C GLU A 37 -17.92 0.48 -2.26
N ARG A 38 -17.48 1.58 -1.63
CA ARG A 38 -17.91 2.95 -1.94
C ARG A 38 -17.23 3.53 -3.17
N GLY A 39 -16.18 2.90 -3.69
CA GLY A 39 -15.40 3.40 -4.81
C GLY A 39 -14.57 4.65 -4.46
N SER A 40 -14.20 4.80 -3.19
CA SER A 40 -13.46 5.96 -2.65
C SER A 40 -11.95 5.70 -2.53
N ILE A 41 -11.45 4.61 -3.10
CA ILE A 41 -10.01 4.33 -3.22
C ILE A 41 -9.56 4.72 -4.62
N TYR A 42 -8.65 5.69 -4.71
CA TYR A 42 -7.99 6.05 -5.96
C TYR A 42 -6.73 5.21 -6.16
N PHE A 43 -6.52 4.71 -7.37
CA PHE A 43 -5.33 3.94 -7.75
C PHE A 43 -4.53 4.77 -8.74
N SER A 44 -3.41 5.34 -8.29
CA SER A 44 -2.48 6.11 -9.12
C SER A 44 -1.28 5.24 -9.49
N VAL A 45 -0.85 5.29 -10.75
CA VAL A 45 0.34 4.57 -11.23
C VAL A 45 1.37 5.61 -11.64
N ASN A 46 2.58 5.46 -11.12
CA ASN A 46 3.73 6.28 -11.45
C ASN A 46 4.79 5.45 -12.18
N HIS A 47 5.33 6.02 -13.25
CA HIS A 47 6.39 5.44 -14.07
C HIS A 47 7.71 6.24 -13.98
N ASP A 48 7.75 7.26 -13.13
CA ASP A 48 8.98 8.01 -12.92
C ASP A 48 9.95 7.18 -12.10
N THR A 49 11.25 7.31 -12.39
CA THR A 49 12.31 6.62 -11.66
C THR A 49 13.18 7.55 -10.83
N GLN A 50 12.95 8.86 -10.93
CA GLN A 50 13.69 9.88 -10.22
C GLN A 50 12.94 10.24 -8.94
N ILE A 51 13.65 10.28 -7.81
CA ILE A 51 13.07 10.52 -6.49
C ILE A 51 12.25 11.80 -6.47
N GLU A 52 12.76 12.89 -7.05
CA GLU A 52 12.06 14.18 -7.08
C GLU A 52 10.73 14.10 -7.82
N GLN A 53 10.65 13.34 -8.91
CA GLN A 53 9.40 13.16 -9.67
C GLN A 53 8.41 12.29 -8.90
N CYS A 54 8.88 11.24 -8.22
CA CYS A 54 8.06 10.42 -7.33
C CYS A 54 7.46 11.25 -6.18
N LEU A 55 8.27 12.12 -5.57
CA LEU A 55 7.81 13.04 -4.50
C LEU A 55 6.82 14.09 -5.03
N LEU A 56 7.06 14.65 -6.22
CA LEU A 56 6.11 15.56 -6.85
C LEU A 56 4.76 14.85 -7.08
N HIS A 57 4.78 13.59 -7.52
CA HIS A 57 3.55 12.82 -7.69
C HIS A 57 2.86 12.53 -6.36
N LEU A 58 3.60 12.23 -5.28
CA LEU A 58 3.04 12.13 -3.94
C LEU A 58 2.27 13.40 -3.56
N MET A 59 2.84 14.58 -3.81
CA MET A 59 2.17 15.87 -3.53
C MET A 59 0.94 16.10 -4.41
N LEU A 60 0.97 15.69 -5.68
CA LEU A 60 -0.22 15.75 -6.55
C LEU A 60 -1.36 14.89 -6.00
N GLU A 61 -1.05 13.74 -5.40
CA GLU A 61 -2.07 12.88 -4.79
C GLU A 61 -2.57 13.41 -3.43
N CYS A 62 -1.75 14.16 -2.68
CA CYS A 62 -2.23 14.94 -1.54
C CYS A 62 -3.21 16.04 -1.97
N ASP A 63 -2.85 16.84 -2.99
CA ASP A 63 -3.73 17.88 -3.56
C ASP A 63 -5.04 17.29 -4.11
N ARG A 64 -4.96 16.10 -4.72
CA ARG A 64 -6.16 15.35 -5.13
C ARG A 64 -7.07 15.06 -3.93
N LEU A 65 -6.52 14.54 -2.83
CA LEU A 65 -7.30 14.30 -1.63
C LEU A 65 -7.86 15.62 -1.04
N ASP A 66 -7.15 16.73 -1.14
CA ASP A 66 -7.67 18.02 -0.66
C ASP A 66 -8.87 18.51 -1.50
N THR A 67 -8.81 18.29 -2.81
CA THR A 67 -9.76 18.89 -3.77
C THR A 67 -10.92 17.97 -4.16
N GLU A 68 -10.76 16.65 -3.99
CA GLU A 68 -11.73 15.63 -4.37
C GLU A 68 -12.27 14.87 -3.14
N PRO A 69 -13.31 15.38 -2.44
CA PRO A 69 -13.85 14.75 -1.22
C PRO A 69 -14.53 13.40 -1.47
N GLY A 70 -14.73 12.99 -2.74
CA GLY A 70 -15.20 11.66 -3.10
C GLY A 70 -14.13 10.57 -2.97
N ILE A 71 -12.85 10.96 -2.88
CA ILE A 71 -11.72 10.06 -2.67
C ILE A 71 -11.36 10.10 -1.19
N GLU A 72 -11.34 8.93 -0.57
CA GLU A 72 -10.99 8.76 0.85
C GLU A 72 -9.51 8.42 1.01
N THR A 73 -8.98 7.60 0.11
CA THR A 73 -7.58 7.17 0.17
C THR A 73 -7.00 7.00 -1.24
N THR A 74 -5.68 7.12 -1.36
CA THR A 74 -4.95 6.87 -2.60
C THR A 74 -3.91 5.78 -2.40
N LEU A 75 -3.95 4.75 -3.25
CA LEU A 75 -2.84 3.83 -3.45
C LEU A 75 -1.97 4.34 -4.61
N LEU A 76 -0.80 4.88 -4.28
CA LEU A 76 0.20 5.39 -5.22
C LEU A 76 1.21 4.28 -5.52
N ILE A 77 1.16 3.75 -6.74
CA ILE A 77 1.90 2.56 -7.18
C ILE A 77 3.10 2.98 -8.03
N TYR A 78 4.31 2.61 -7.63
CA TYR A 78 5.53 2.87 -8.38
C TYR A 78 5.86 1.67 -9.26
N ALA A 79 5.60 1.80 -10.56
CA ALA A 79 5.72 0.70 -11.52
C ALA A 79 7.17 0.38 -11.89
N ASP A 80 7.99 1.43 -12.00
CA ASP A 80 9.35 1.35 -12.57
C ASP A 80 10.43 1.84 -11.60
N ALA A 81 10.07 2.12 -10.34
CA ALA A 81 10.96 2.64 -9.30
C ALA A 81 10.91 1.80 -8.03
N PHE A 82 11.95 1.95 -7.19
CA PHE A 82 12.04 1.35 -5.87
C PHE A 82 11.93 -0.18 -5.91
N VAL A 83 12.59 -0.83 -6.88
CA VAL A 83 12.63 -2.30 -6.99
C VAL A 83 13.42 -2.90 -5.82
N GLU A 84 14.52 -2.23 -5.44
CA GLU A 84 15.32 -2.62 -4.28
C GLU A 84 14.67 -2.07 -3.00
N PHE A 85 14.47 -2.95 -2.02
CA PHE A 85 13.75 -2.57 -0.80
C PHE A 85 14.50 -1.52 0.03
N ASP A 86 15.83 -1.52 0.04
CA ASP A 86 16.61 -0.51 0.77
C ASP A 86 16.43 0.90 0.17
N ASP A 87 16.44 1.03 -1.17
CA ASP A 87 16.16 2.30 -1.86
C ASP A 87 14.73 2.79 -1.56
N TYR A 88 13.78 1.86 -1.42
CA TYR A 88 12.41 2.15 -1.04
C TYR A 88 12.30 2.69 0.40
N LEU A 89 13.05 2.12 1.35
CA LEU A 89 13.09 2.57 2.74
C LEU A 89 13.62 4.00 2.84
N ASP A 90 14.74 4.30 2.17
CA ASP A 90 15.28 5.66 2.10
C ASP A 90 14.26 6.65 1.52
N PHE A 91 13.51 6.24 0.50
CA PHE A 91 12.47 7.05 -0.10
C PHE A 91 11.31 7.35 0.85
N ILE A 92 10.87 6.38 1.67
CA ILE A 92 9.80 6.58 2.65
C ILE A 92 10.18 7.68 3.64
N GLU A 93 11.40 7.68 4.16
CA GLU A 93 11.86 8.69 5.13
C GLU A 93 11.78 10.11 4.54
N ILE A 94 12.15 10.25 3.27
CA ILE A 94 12.07 11.52 2.53
C ILE A 94 10.61 11.91 2.30
N ALA A 95 9.75 10.96 1.92
CA ALA A 95 8.33 11.18 1.68
C ALA A 95 7.58 11.64 2.95
N GLU A 96 7.85 11.01 4.09
CA GLU A 96 7.28 11.40 5.39
C GLU A 96 7.75 12.80 5.81
N SER A 97 9.04 13.09 5.64
CA SER A 97 9.60 14.42 5.92
C SER A 97 8.94 15.50 5.05
N LEU A 98 8.75 15.21 3.75
CA LEU A 98 8.08 16.13 2.83
C LEU A 98 6.62 16.40 3.22
N LEU A 99 5.87 15.36 3.63
CA LEU A 99 4.49 15.54 4.11
C LEU A 99 4.45 16.50 5.30
N ALA A 100 5.35 16.35 6.26
CA ALA A 100 5.44 17.26 7.40
C ALA A 100 5.78 18.69 6.96
N GLU A 101 6.77 18.87 6.08
CA GLU A 101 7.17 20.19 5.56
C GLU A 101 6.07 20.90 4.78
N GLN A 102 5.22 20.17 4.06
CA GLN A 102 4.08 20.72 3.33
C GLN A 102 2.82 20.90 4.20
N GLY A 103 2.89 20.58 5.50
CA GLY A 103 1.78 20.77 6.44
C GLY A 103 0.71 19.68 6.40
N TYR A 104 1.06 18.49 5.90
CA TYR A 104 0.17 17.32 5.87
C TYR A 104 0.33 16.38 7.07
N GLU A 105 1.26 16.66 7.99
CA GLU A 105 1.34 15.98 9.29
C GLU A 105 0.02 16.14 10.06
N GLY A 106 -0.55 15.05 10.55
CA GLY A 106 -1.86 15.05 11.21
C GLY A 106 -3.07 15.11 10.25
N ILE A 107 -2.83 15.27 8.94
CA ILE A 107 -3.88 15.35 7.90
C ILE A 107 -3.92 14.03 7.12
N TYR A 108 -2.76 13.59 6.65
CA TYR A 108 -2.61 12.35 5.90
C TYR A 108 -1.63 11.42 6.61
N GLN A 109 -2.07 10.18 6.83
CA GLN A 109 -1.18 9.09 7.20
C GLN A 109 -0.62 8.42 5.96
N LEU A 110 0.67 8.09 6.00
CA LEU A 110 1.37 7.32 4.99
C LEU A 110 1.56 5.88 5.48
N ALA A 111 1.04 4.90 4.75
CA ALA A 111 1.37 3.49 4.95
C ALA A 111 2.18 2.95 3.76
N SER A 112 3.11 2.05 4.02
CA SER A 112 4.09 1.56 3.04
C SER A 112 3.94 0.06 2.76
N PHE A 113 4.13 -0.29 1.50
CA PHE A 113 4.03 -1.66 1.01
C PHE A 113 5.04 -1.91 -0.11
N HIS A 114 5.67 -3.08 -0.09
CA HIS A 114 6.72 -3.44 -1.03
C HIS A 114 6.71 -4.96 -1.33
N PRO A 115 7.02 -5.44 -2.56
CA PRO A 115 7.06 -6.87 -2.85
C PRO A 115 7.99 -7.66 -1.91
N ASP A 116 9.13 -7.06 -1.60
CA ASP A 116 10.16 -7.62 -0.73
C ASP A 116 10.11 -7.10 0.71
N TYR A 117 8.97 -6.52 1.15
CA TYR A 117 8.84 -6.00 2.50
C TYR A 117 9.31 -7.05 3.52
N CYS A 118 10.21 -6.63 4.42
CA CYS A 118 10.74 -7.44 5.50
C CYS A 118 10.84 -6.59 6.76
N PHE A 119 10.06 -6.93 7.79
CA PHE A 119 10.12 -6.19 9.05
C PHE A 119 11.47 -6.34 9.72
N GLN A 120 11.93 -5.28 10.39
CA GLN A 120 13.15 -5.32 11.18
C GLN A 120 13.06 -6.44 12.24
N GLY A 121 14.05 -7.33 12.24
CA GLY A 121 14.11 -8.47 13.17
C GLY A 121 13.30 -9.70 12.75
N SER A 122 12.55 -9.64 11.64
CA SER A 122 11.88 -10.81 11.04
C SER A 122 12.81 -11.55 10.09
N ALA A 123 12.59 -12.85 9.91
CA ALA A 123 13.25 -13.61 8.86
C ALA A 123 12.65 -13.25 7.48
N PRO A 124 13.43 -13.27 6.38
CA PRO A 124 12.90 -12.98 5.04
C PRO A 124 11.76 -13.91 4.58
N ASP A 125 11.69 -15.12 5.14
CA ASP A 125 10.67 -16.13 4.86
C ASP A 125 9.55 -16.17 5.93
N ASP A 126 9.54 -15.23 6.88
CA ASP A 126 8.43 -15.09 7.82
C ASP A 126 7.16 -14.65 7.07
N ALA A 127 6.08 -15.41 7.23
CA ALA A 127 4.80 -15.10 6.63
C ALA A 127 4.22 -13.77 7.15
N ALA A 128 4.63 -13.32 8.34
CA ALA A 128 4.25 -12.01 8.90
C ALA A 128 4.62 -10.83 7.99
N ASN A 129 5.66 -10.97 7.17
CA ASN A 129 6.02 -9.93 6.21
C ASN A 129 4.89 -9.64 5.20
N TYR A 130 4.00 -10.61 4.94
CA TYR A 130 2.90 -10.45 3.99
C TYR A 130 1.76 -9.55 4.49
N THR A 131 1.83 -9.01 5.71
CA THR A 131 0.94 -7.91 6.10
C THR A 131 1.26 -6.63 5.31
N ASN A 132 2.52 -6.47 4.87
CA ASN A 132 2.99 -5.31 4.11
C ASN A 132 3.60 -5.67 2.75
N ARG A 133 3.66 -6.96 2.38
CA ARG A 133 4.00 -7.34 0.99
C ARG A 133 2.87 -7.07 0.03
N SER A 134 3.23 -6.50 -1.11
CA SER A 134 2.32 -6.07 -2.17
C SER A 134 2.81 -6.47 -3.57
N PRO A 135 1.99 -6.31 -4.62
CA PRO A 135 2.42 -6.62 -5.98
C PRO A 135 3.51 -5.68 -6.53
N TYR A 136 3.52 -4.43 -6.05
CA TYR A 136 4.45 -3.38 -6.47
C TYR A 136 4.83 -2.52 -5.26
N PRO A 137 5.97 -1.81 -5.31
CA PRO A 137 6.28 -0.75 -4.37
C PRO A 137 5.15 0.29 -4.40
N MET A 138 4.57 0.60 -3.25
CA MET A 138 3.46 1.54 -3.21
C MET A 138 3.34 2.24 -1.86
N LEU A 139 2.82 3.46 -1.90
CA LEU A 139 2.39 4.19 -0.71
C LEU A 139 0.87 4.22 -0.68
N HIS A 140 0.31 4.19 0.52
CA HIS A 140 -1.10 4.39 0.77
C HIS A 140 -1.27 5.68 1.56
N LEU A 141 -1.86 6.69 0.93
CA LEU A 141 -2.28 7.93 1.58
C LEU A 141 -3.70 7.76 2.12
N LEU A 142 -3.86 7.98 3.43
CA LEU A 142 -5.16 7.90 4.12
C LEU A 142 -5.45 9.21 4.85
N ARG A 143 -6.71 9.67 4.85
CA ARG A 143 -7.14 10.75 5.73
C ARG A 143 -7.07 10.30 7.18
N GLU A 144 -6.25 10.99 7.98
CA GLU A 144 -6.06 10.65 9.39
C GLU A 144 -7.36 10.79 10.17
N ALA A 145 -8.10 11.89 9.97
CA ALA A 145 -9.40 12.11 10.63
C ALA A 145 -10.41 10.97 10.38
N SER A 146 -10.45 10.42 9.17
CA SER A 146 -11.34 9.33 8.82
C SER A 146 -10.89 8.00 9.42
N LEU A 147 -9.57 7.79 9.50
CA LEU A 147 -9.00 6.61 10.14
C LEU A 147 -9.22 6.65 11.65
N GLU A 148 -8.98 7.78 12.32
CA GLU A 148 -9.25 7.98 13.73
C GLU A 148 -10.72 7.67 14.07
N GLN A 149 -11.64 8.16 13.25
CA GLN A 149 -13.06 7.86 13.42
C GLN A 149 -13.35 6.37 13.28
N ALA A 150 -12.75 5.71 12.29
CA ALA A 150 -12.93 4.26 12.08
C ALA A 150 -12.33 3.43 13.22
N VAL A 151 -11.19 3.87 13.76
CA VAL A 151 -10.48 3.24 14.89
C VAL A 151 -11.26 3.42 16.20
N ALA A 152 -11.87 4.58 16.44
CA ALA A 152 -12.63 4.84 17.67
C ALA A 152 -13.82 3.90 17.86
N ASP A 153 -14.43 3.44 16.76
CA ASP A 153 -15.57 2.52 16.76
C ASP A 153 -15.15 1.03 16.68
N TYR A 154 -13.85 0.75 16.50
CA TYR A 154 -13.33 -0.61 16.35
C TYR A 154 -12.86 -1.15 17.71
N PRO A 155 -13.19 -2.40 18.08
CA PRO A 155 -12.73 -2.99 19.33
C PRO A 155 -11.24 -3.33 19.29
N ASP A 156 -10.50 -2.91 20.31
CA ASP A 156 -9.08 -3.19 20.55
C ASP A 156 -8.18 -2.98 19.29
N PRO A 157 -8.24 -1.80 18.63
CA PRO A 157 -7.56 -1.55 17.35
C PRO A 157 -6.04 -1.62 17.45
N GLU A 158 -5.47 -1.41 18.64
CA GLU A 158 -4.04 -1.57 18.92
C GLU A 158 -3.55 -3.01 18.72
N ASN A 159 -4.45 -4.00 18.76
CA ASN A 159 -4.10 -5.40 18.55
C ASN A 159 -4.15 -5.80 17.07
N ILE A 160 -4.60 -4.94 16.14
CA ILE A 160 -4.64 -5.28 14.70
C ILE A 160 -3.29 -5.80 14.19
N PRO A 161 -2.13 -5.16 14.48
CA PRO A 161 -0.84 -5.69 14.03
C PRO A 161 -0.53 -7.09 14.56
N LEU A 162 -0.79 -7.36 15.85
CA LEU A 162 -0.53 -8.67 16.46
C LEU A 162 -1.42 -9.75 15.84
N HIS A 163 -2.72 -9.48 15.66
CA HIS A 163 -3.65 -10.40 15.01
C HIS A 163 -3.21 -10.71 13.57
N ASN A 164 -2.76 -9.70 12.82
CA ASN A 164 -2.29 -9.89 11.44
C ASN A 164 -1.03 -10.76 11.37
N ILE A 165 -0.09 -10.57 12.30
CA ILE A 165 1.13 -11.39 12.43
C ILE A 165 0.75 -12.84 12.73
N GLU A 166 -0.11 -13.08 13.72
CA GLU A 166 -0.54 -14.42 14.11
C GLU A 166 -1.32 -15.13 12.98
N LEU A 167 -2.22 -14.38 12.32
CA LEU A 167 -3.01 -14.87 11.21
C LEU A 167 -2.12 -15.30 10.04
N THR A 168 -1.25 -14.43 9.57
CA THR A 168 -0.38 -14.72 8.41
C THR A 168 0.59 -15.87 8.69
N ARG A 169 1.13 -15.98 9.91
CA ARG A 169 1.92 -17.15 10.35
C ARG A 169 1.09 -18.44 10.40
N THR A 170 -0.17 -18.36 10.82
CA THR A 170 -1.11 -19.50 10.81
C THR A 170 -1.45 -19.95 9.40
N LEU A 171 -1.64 -19.01 8.46
CA LEU A 171 -1.83 -19.31 7.04
C LEU A 171 -0.58 -19.94 6.41
N GLY A 172 0.60 -19.48 6.85
CA GLY A 172 1.89 -19.98 6.44
C GLY A 172 2.40 -19.38 5.12
N LEU A 173 3.73 -19.39 4.99
CA LEU A 173 4.45 -18.75 3.88
C LEU A 173 3.95 -19.20 2.49
N ALA A 174 3.83 -20.50 2.28
CA ALA A 174 3.46 -21.06 0.98
C ALA A 174 2.07 -20.56 0.51
N LYS A 175 1.12 -20.42 1.44
CA LYS A 175 -0.20 -19.89 1.13
C LYS A 175 -0.14 -18.41 0.79
N MET A 176 0.60 -17.62 1.56
CA MET A 176 0.75 -16.18 1.31
C MET A 176 1.46 -15.90 -0.03
N GLN A 177 2.48 -16.68 -0.36
CA GLN A 177 3.14 -16.65 -1.68
C GLN A 177 2.17 -16.95 -2.82
N ALA A 178 1.37 -18.00 -2.68
CA ALA A 178 0.39 -18.38 -3.70
C ALA A 178 -0.69 -17.30 -3.90
N LEU A 179 -1.17 -16.68 -2.81
CA LEU A 179 -2.14 -15.58 -2.87
C LEU A 179 -1.56 -14.37 -3.61
N LEU A 180 -0.34 -13.94 -3.26
CA LEU A 180 0.29 -12.80 -3.91
C LEU A 180 0.60 -13.08 -5.38
N ALA A 181 1.12 -14.27 -5.69
CA ALA A 181 1.39 -14.68 -7.08
C ALA A 181 0.12 -14.71 -7.95
N ALA A 182 -1.03 -15.08 -7.37
CA ALA A 182 -2.32 -15.08 -8.08
C ALA A 182 -2.88 -13.68 -8.36
N CYS A 183 -2.29 -12.62 -7.78
CA CYS A 183 -2.73 -11.24 -8.03
C CYS A 183 -2.26 -10.71 -9.39
N TYR A 184 -1.12 -11.19 -9.90
CA TYR A 184 -0.61 -10.72 -11.18
C TYR A 184 -1.48 -11.25 -12.32
N PRO A 185 -1.80 -10.42 -13.34
CA PRO A 185 -2.48 -10.89 -14.51
C PRO A 185 -1.66 -11.99 -15.17
N VAL A 186 -2.28 -13.15 -15.38
CA VAL A 186 -1.67 -14.22 -16.16
C VAL A 186 -1.48 -13.66 -17.56
N ASN A 187 -0.23 -13.48 -17.98
CA ASN A 187 0.12 -13.09 -19.36
C ASN A 187 -0.74 -13.92 -20.33
N ARG A 188 -1.71 -13.28 -20.98
CA ARG A 188 -2.53 -13.88 -22.04
C ARG A 188 -1.92 -13.59 -23.39
#